data_AF-X1JPK1-F1
#
_entry.id   AF-X1JPK1-F1
#
_cell.length_a   1.000
_cell.length_b   1.000
_cell.length_c   1.000
_cell.angle_alpha   90.00
_cell.angle_beta   90.00
_cell.angle_gamma   90.00
#
_symmetry.space_group_name_H-M   'P 1'
#
loop_
_entity.id
_entity.type
_entity.pdbx_description
1 polymer ?
#
loop_
_entity_poly.entity_id
_entity_poly.type
_entity_poly.pdbx_seq_one_letter_code
_entity_poly.pdbx_strand_id
1 'polypeptide(L)'
;KTLVLGTTHGTELSIGGVITTTNIVENYPGFIKISGKELAKEIEQHARSYDLVEIKEEQVIKIKKSNEGFIVKTNKSEYKSKTLLFATGTKYRKLPESVRGSREFENKGLSYCALCDGLLFKDKVVAVIGGSNSAAKDALLLLEYAEKIYIIYRGEQIRP
;
A
#
# COMPACT_ATOMS: atom_id res chain seq x y z
N LYS A 1 -27.30 1.70 5.78
CA LYS A 1 -26.22 2.66 6.09
C LYS A 1 -24.92 1.87 6.26
N THR A 2 -23.89 2.22 5.51
CA THR A 2 -22.58 1.55 5.47
C THR A 2 -21.54 2.53 6.01
N LEU A 3 -20.73 2.08 6.96
CA LEU A 3 -19.63 2.85 7.52
C LEU A 3 -18.31 2.22 7.10
N VAL A 4 -17.48 2.97 6.39
CA VAL A 4 -16.13 2.59 6.01
C VAL A 4 -15.15 3.26 6.97
N LEU A 5 -14.34 2.45 7.64
CA LEU A 5 -13.34 2.88 8.60
C LEU A 5 -11.94 2.51 8.08
N GLY A 6 -11.02 3.46 8.14
CA GLY A 6 -9.60 3.27 7.80
C GLY A 6 -8.80 4.48 8.25
N THR A 7 -7.48 4.38 8.32
CA THR A 7 -6.61 5.50 8.70
C THR A 7 -5.54 5.74 7.64
N THR A 8 -5.08 6.98 7.55
CA THR A 8 -3.98 7.44 6.68
C THR A 8 -2.74 7.87 7.47
N HIS A 9 -2.73 7.79 8.81
CA HIS A 9 -1.63 8.34 9.61
C HIS A 9 -0.45 7.37 9.81
N GLY A 10 0.74 7.83 9.40
CA GLY A 10 2.00 7.51 10.08
C GLY A 10 2.92 6.48 9.43
N THR A 11 2.61 5.94 8.24
CA THR A 11 3.54 5.28 7.26
C THR A 11 2.82 4.43 6.19
N GLU A 12 1.49 4.28 6.21
CA GLU A 12 0.88 3.13 5.52
C GLU A 12 -0.24 3.44 4.52
N LEU A 13 -0.12 4.50 3.71
CA LEU A 13 -0.92 4.77 2.49
C LEU A 13 -2.14 5.70 2.69
N SER A 14 -2.42 6.53 1.68
CA SER A 14 -3.63 7.36 1.64
C SER A 14 -4.88 6.51 1.38
N ILE A 15 -6.07 7.13 1.44
CA ILE A 15 -7.30 6.50 0.93
C ILE A 15 -7.03 5.96 -0.48
N GLY A 16 -7.36 4.69 -0.71
CA GLY A 16 -6.97 3.92 -1.90
C GLY A 16 -6.04 2.74 -1.61
N GLY A 17 -5.33 2.71 -0.48
CA GLY A 17 -4.45 1.60 -0.12
C GLY A 17 -3.23 1.47 -1.04
N VAL A 18 -2.76 0.24 -1.29
CA VAL A 18 -1.46 -0.03 -1.94
C VAL A 18 -1.37 0.55 -3.35
N ILE A 19 -2.49 0.69 -4.05
CA ILE A 19 -2.49 1.22 -5.41
C ILE A 19 -1.94 2.66 -5.45
N THR A 20 -2.02 3.41 -4.36
CA THR A 20 -1.55 4.80 -4.27
C THR A 20 -0.02 4.94 -4.36
N THR A 21 0.73 3.84 -4.20
CA THR A 21 2.19 3.81 -4.42
C THR A 21 2.57 3.32 -5.81
N THR A 22 1.59 3.00 -6.66
CA THR A 22 1.85 2.60 -8.04
C THR A 22 1.91 3.83 -8.93
N ASN A 23 3.01 3.99 -9.67
CA ASN A 23 3.17 5.11 -10.59
C ASN A 23 2.07 5.10 -11.67
N ILE A 24 1.99 3.98 -12.41
CA ILE A 24 1.06 3.80 -13.53
C ILE A 24 0.37 2.44 -13.41
N VAL A 25 -0.95 2.45 -13.56
CA VAL A 25 -1.83 1.29 -13.66
C VAL A 25 -2.31 1.18 -15.10
N GLU A 26 -2.03 0.03 -15.73
CA GLU A 26 -2.31 -0.22 -17.17
C GLU A 26 -3.27 -1.40 -17.37
N ASN A 27 -3.74 -1.99 -16.27
CA ASN A 27 -4.53 -3.22 -16.26
C ASN A 27 -5.82 -3.11 -15.44
N TYR A 28 -6.35 -1.88 -15.25
CA TYR A 28 -7.66 -1.66 -14.68
C TYR A 28 -8.66 -1.37 -15.81
N PRO A 29 -9.61 -2.27 -16.11
CA PRO A 29 -10.57 -2.08 -17.20
C PRO A 29 -11.32 -0.75 -17.09
N GLY A 30 -11.46 -0.06 -18.22
CA GLY A 30 -12.03 1.30 -18.28
C GLY A 30 -10.98 2.41 -18.41
N PHE A 31 -9.70 2.12 -18.17
CA PHE A 31 -8.60 3.04 -18.40
C PHE A 31 -7.50 2.36 -19.24
N ILE A 32 -6.98 3.08 -20.24
CA ILE A 32 -5.80 2.62 -20.99
C ILE A 32 -4.57 2.68 -20.07
N LYS A 33 -4.38 3.83 -19.41
CA LYS A 33 -3.41 4.05 -18.33
C LYS A 33 -3.98 5.08 -17.36
N ILE A 34 -3.69 4.95 -16.07
CA ILE A 34 -4.08 5.90 -15.02
C ILE A 34 -3.05 5.83 -13.88
N SER A 35 -2.78 6.92 -13.17
CA SER A 35 -1.93 6.82 -11.98
C SER A 35 -2.66 6.10 -10.85
N GLY A 36 -1.91 5.45 -9.96
CA GLY A 36 -2.53 4.76 -8.83
C GLY A 36 -3.30 5.69 -7.88
N LYS A 37 -2.82 6.94 -7.73
CA LYS A 37 -3.48 7.97 -6.93
C LYS A 37 -4.79 8.47 -7.56
N GLU A 38 -4.80 8.68 -8.87
CA GLU A 38 -6.02 9.09 -9.59
C GLU A 38 -7.08 7.99 -9.53
N LEU A 39 -6.70 6.73 -9.79
CA LEU A 39 -7.64 5.61 -9.71
C LEU A 39 -8.24 5.47 -8.30
N ALA A 40 -7.43 5.62 -7.25
CA ALA A 40 -7.92 5.64 -5.87
C ALA A 40 -8.95 6.76 -5.63
N LYS A 41 -8.70 7.96 -6.17
CA LYS A 41 -9.58 9.11 -6.04
C LYS A 41 -10.91 8.88 -6.76
N GLU A 42 -10.90 8.36 -7.98
CA GLU A 42 -12.12 8.03 -8.73
C GLU A 42 -12.98 7.00 -7.96
N ILE A 43 -12.36 5.96 -7.39
CA ILE A 43 -13.05 4.95 -6.57
C ILE A 43 -13.63 5.57 -5.29
N GLU A 44 -12.87 6.44 -4.61
CA GLU A 44 -13.36 7.15 -3.42
C GLU A 44 -14.57 8.03 -3.77
N GLN A 45 -14.49 8.79 -4.85
CA GLN A 45 -15.59 9.64 -5.32
C GLN A 45 -16.83 8.82 -5.65
N HIS A 46 -16.67 7.68 -6.33
CA HIS A 46 -17.77 6.77 -6.61
C HIS A 46 -18.40 6.25 -5.30
N ALA A 47 -17.60 5.82 -4.33
CA ALA A 47 -18.12 5.38 -3.04
C ALA A 47 -18.89 6.49 -2.31
N ARG A 48 -18.38 7.73 -2.34
CA ARG A 48 -19.03 8.90 -1.73
C ARG A 48 -20.29 9.37 -2.46
N SER A 49 -20.50 8.98 -3.72
CA SER A 49 -21.72 9.31 -4.47
C SER A 49 -22.98 8.61 -3.93
N TYR A 50 -22.81 7.57 -3.09
CA TYR A 50 -23.91 6.89 -2.43
C TYR A 50 -24.21 7.51 -1.06
N ASP A 51 -25.39 8.11 -0.89
CA ASP A 51 -25.82 8.77 0.35
C ASP A 51 -25.80 7.87 1.60
N LEU A 52 -25.88 6.55 1.40
CA LEU A 52 -25.86 5.57 2.49
C LEU A 52 -24.45 5.22 2.96
N VAL A 53 -23.40 5.68 2.28
CA VAL A 53 -21.99 5.39 2.58
C VAL A 53 -21.37 6.57 3.33
N GLU A 54 -20.83 6.27 4.51
CA GLU A 54 -20.07 7.22 5.31
C GLU A 54 -18.63 6.72 5.42
N ILE A 55 -17.66 7.52 4.97
CA ILE A 55 -16.23 7.19 5.06
C ILE A 55 -15.61 8.06 6.16
N LYS A 56 -15.03 7.41 7.18
CA LYS A 56 -14.33 8.11 8.27
C LYS A 56 -12.89 7.66 8.38
N GLU A 57 -12.02 8.65 8.57
CA GLU A 57 -10.61 8.44 8.87
C GLU A 57 -10.42 8.13 10.37
N GLU A 58 -10.58 6.86 10.70
CA GLU A 58 -10.49 6.28 12.03
C GLU A 58 -9.82 4.91 11.98
N GLN A 59 -8.85 4.68 12.88
CA GLN A 59 -8.18 3.40 12.99
C GLN A 59 -8.98 2.47 13.89
N VAL A 60 -9.43 1.34 13.35
CA VAL A 60 -10.01 0.26 14.16
C VAL A 60 -8.91 -0.36 15.03
N ILE A 61 -9.09 -0.34 16.34
CA ILE A 61 -8.13 -0.87 17.33
C ILE A 61 -8.60 -2.18 17.95
N LYS A 62 -9.91 -2.42 18.00
CA LYS A 62 -10.47 -3.63 18.60
C LYS A 62 -11.83 -3.95 18.04
N ILE A 63 -12.09 -5.24 17.82
CA ILE A 63 -13.41 -5.77 17.46
C ILE A 63 -13.79 -6.80 18.51
N LYS A 64 -15.02 -6.73 19.01
CA LYS A 64 -15.60 -7.73 19.92
C LYS A 64 -16.94 -8.21 19.36
N LYS A 65 -17.17 -9.52 19.40
CA LYS A 65 -18.48 -10.10 19.13
C LYS A 65 -19.41 -9.85 20.33
N SER A 66 -20.66 -9.51 20.06
CA SER A 66 -21.74 -9.40 21.05
C SER A 66 -22.92 -10.27 20.63
N ASN A 67 -23.94 -10.38 21.48
CA ASN A 67 -25.15 -11.16 21.17
C ASN A 67 -25.93 -10.60 19.97
N GLU A 68 -25.79 -9.31 19.67
CA GLU A 68 -26.53 -8.61 18.61
C GLU A 68 -25.65 -8.27 17.38
N GLY A 69 -24.40 -8.73 17.35
CA GLY A 69 -23.46 -8.45 16.26
C GLY A 69 -22.03 -8.20 16.75
N PHE A 70 -21.50 -7.02 16.43
CA PHE A 70 -20.13 -6.63 16.70
C PHE A 70 -20.05 -5.22 17.28
N ILE A 71 -19.10 -5.03 18.19
CA ILE A 71 -18.66 -3.75 18.71
C ILE A 71 -17.28 -3.47 18.11
N VAL A 72 -17.17 -2.37 17.37
CA VAL A 72 -15.95 -1.92 16.70
C VAL A 72 -15.45 -0.67 17.42
N LYS A 73 -14.32 -0.79 18.12
CA LYS A 73 -13.67 0.33 18.78
C LYS A 73 -12.60 0.89 17.87
N THR A 74 -12.62 2.21 17.67
CA THR A 74 -11.57 2.96 16.97
C THR A 74 -10.74 3.78 17.95
N ASN A 75 -9.75 4.50 17.42
CA ASN A 75 -9.00 5.49 18.19
C ASN A 75 -9.83 6.73 18.58
N LYS A 76 -11.03 6.94 18.00
CA LYS A 76 -11.88 8.11 18.27
C LYS A 76 -13.26 7.77 18.82
N SER A 77 -13.81 6.60 18.52
CA SER A 77 -15.23 6.29 18.74
C SER A 77 -15.47 4.79 18.88
N GLU A 78 -16.71 4.42 19.21
CA GLU A 78 -17.18 3.04 19.24
C GLU A 78 -18.45 2.90 18.40
N TYR A 79 -18.51 1.84 17.61
CA TYR A 79 -19.58 1.57 16.66
C TYR A 79 -20.17 0.18 16.89
N LYS A 80 -21.46 0.01 16.60
CA LYS A 80 -22.14 -1.28 16.59
C LYS A 80 -22.50 -1.64 15.15
N SER A 81 -22.28 -2.90 14.76
CA SER A 81 -22.72 -3.41 13.45
C SER A 81 -23.14 -4.87 13.55
N LYS A 82 -24.11 -5.29 12.73
CA LYS A 82 -24.48 -6.70 12.59
C LYS A 82 -23.50 -7.48 11.72
N THR A 83 -22.80 -6.79 10.81
CA THR A 83 -21.93 -7.38 9.80
C THR A 83 -20.65 -6.58 9.66
N LEU A 84 -19.52 -7.26 9.43
CA LEU A 84 -18.23 -6.64 9.17
C LEU A 84 -17.68 -7.17 7.85
N LEU A 85 -17.16 -6.27 7.02
CA LEU A 85 -16.37 -6.58 5.84
C LEU A 85 -14.93 -6.14 6.08
N PHE A 86 -13.99 -7.06 6.01
CA PHE A 86 -12.57 -6.74 6.16
C PHE A 86 -11.95 -6.47 4.79
N ALA A 87 -11.60 -5.21 4.55
CA ALA A 87 -10.89 -4.74 3.36
C ALA A 87 -9.57 -4.03 3.74
N THR A 88 -8.86 -4.57 4.75
CA THR A 88 -7.69 -3.94 5.38
C THR A 88 -6.39 -4.05 4.56
N GLY A 89 -6.43 -4.70 3.40
CA GLY A 89 -5.29 -4.85 2.51
C GLY A 89 -4.14 -5.67 3.09
N THR A 90 -2.93 -5.40 2.60
CA THR A 90 -1.68 -6.08 2.95
C THR A 90 -0.58 -5.05 3.18
N LYS A 91 0.43 -5.41 3.99
CA LYS A 91 1.66 -4.63 4.14
C LYS A 91 2.80 -5.28 3.37
N TYR A 92 3.77 -4.48 2.93
CA TYR A 92 4.99 -5.01 2.35
C TYR A 92 5.73 -5.84 3.39
N ARG A 93 6.40 -6.91 2.94
CA ARG A 93 7.20 -7.76 3.81
C ARG A 93 8.58 -7.13 3.99
N LYS A 94 8.89 -6.70 5.20
CA LYS A 94 10.23 -6.23 5.55
C LYS A 94 11.27 -7.35 5.42
N LEU A 95 12.53 -6.97 5.22
CA LEU A 95 13.63 -7.92 5.37
C LEU A 95 13.64 -8.50 6.79
N PRO A 96 13.90 -9.82 6.96
CA PRO A 96 14.02 -10.41 8.29
C PRO A 96 15.10 -9.71 9.10
N GLU A 97 14.88 -9.57 10.40
CA GLU A 97 15.83 -8.91 11.31
C GLU A 97 17.18 -9.63 11.40
N SER A 98 17.20 -10.92 11.07
CA SER A 98 18.42 -11.72 10.96
C SER A 98 19.33 -11.29 9.79
N VAL A 99 18.80 -10.54 8.81
CA VAL A 99 19.61 -9.94 7.76
C VAL A 99 20.36 -8.75 8.34
N ARG A 100 21.70 -8.84 8.32
CA ARG A 100 22.58 -7.77 8.81
C ARG A 100 22.26 -6.45 8.12
N GLY A 101 22.05 -5.41 8.92
CA GLY A 101 21.75 -4.06 8.42
C GLY A 101 20.26 -3.81 8.12
N SER A 102 19.38 -4.81 8.21
CA SER A 102 17.94 -4.64 7.91
C SER A 102 17.25 -3.55 8.74
N ARG A 103 17.50 -3.51 10.05
CA ARG A 103 16.99 -2.45 10.94
C ARG A 103 17.82 -1.17 10.88
N GLU A 104 19.14 -1.30 10.78
CA GLU A 104 20.07 -0.17 10.82
C GLU A 104 19.93 0.77 9.62
N PHE A 105 19.75 0.19 8.43
CA PHE A 105 19.65 0.93 7.17
C PHE A 105 18.21 1.24 6.75
N GLU A 106 17.21 0.84 7.54
CA GLU A 106 15.82 1.23 7.30
C GLU A 106 15.72 2.77 7.30
N ASN A 107 15.19 3.33 6.21
CA ASN A 107 15.15 4.78 5.94
C ASN A 107 16.54 5.46 5.79
N LYS A 108 17.62 4.68 5.67
CA LYS A 108 19.01 5.15 5.44
C LYS A 108 19.68 4.40 4.28
N GLY A 109 18.89 4.08 3.24
CA GLY A 109 19.33 3.33 2.07
C GLY A 109 18.55 2.04 1.81
N LEU A 110 17.80 1.53 2.81
CA LEU A 110 16.79 0.49 2.61
C LEU A 110 15.40 1.14 2.51
N SER A 111 14.77 1.03 1.34
CA SER A 111 13.42 1.52 1.04
C SER A 111 12.51 0.38 0.57
N TYR A 112 11.20 0.57 0.74
CA TYR A 112 10.13 -0.33 0.32
C TYR A 112 9.12 0.32 -0.64
N CYS A 113 9.39 1.55 -1.10
CA CYS A 113 8.56 2.27 -2.06
C CYS A 113 9.45 3.02 -3.06
N ALA A 114 9.68 2.42 -4.23
CA ALA A 114 10.49 3.05 -5.29
C ALA A 114 9.90 4.39 -5.74
N LEU A 115 8.57 4.51 -5.82
CA LEU A 115 7.91 5.77 -6.18
C LEU A 115 8.14 6.89 -5.16
N CYS A 116 8.28 6.54 -3.89
CA CYS A 116 8.43 7.50 -2.81
C CYS A 116 9.88 7.99 -2.70
N ASP A 117 10.84 7.05 -2.75
CA ASP A 117 12.23 7.31 -2.40
C ASP A 117 13.20 7.23 -3.59
N GLY A 118 12.73 6.83 -4.78
CA GLY A 118 13.59 6.53 -5.93
C GLY A 118 14.53 7.67 -6.33
N LEU A 119 14.07 8.92 -6.25
CA LEU A 119 14.87 10.11 -6.53
C LEU A 119 16.07 10.26 -5.57
N LEU A 120 15.99 9.76 -4.33
CA LEU A 120 17.08 9.81 -3.36
C LEU A 120 18.27 8.93 -3.79
N PHE A 121 18.05 7.99 -4.71
CA PHE A 121 19.06 7.10 -5.27
C PHE A 121 19.57 7.56 -6.63
N LYS A 122 19.37 8.84 -6.98
CA LYS A 122 19.87 9.40 -8.23
C LYS A 122 21.38 9.22 -8.36
N ASP A 123 21.81 8.75 -9.52
CA ASP A 123 23.23 8.49 -9.85
C ASP A 123 23.89 7.49 -8.86
N LYS A 124 23.09 6.59 -8.25
CA LYS A 124 23.57 5.52 -7.38
C LYS A 124 23.40 4.15 -8.02
N VAL A 125 24.17 3.20 -7.52
CA VAL A 125 23.98 1.77 -7.76
C VAL A 125 22.97 1.24 -6.73
N VAL A 126 21.87 0.66 -7.21
CA VAL A 126 20.75 0.19 -6.38
C VAL A 126 20.55 -1.31 -6.54
N ALA A 127 20.12 -1.97 -5.46
CA ALA A 127 19.66 -3.36 -5.50
C ALA A 127 18.16 -3.42 -5.20
N VAL A 128 17.41 -4.16 -6.02
CA VAL A 128 15.99 -4.46 -5.82
C VAL A 128 15.87 -5.92 -5.42
N ILE A 129 15.24 -6.18 -4.27
CA ILE A 129 15.09 -7.53 -3.71
C ILE A 129 13.72 -8.10 -4.06
N GLY A 130 13.69 -9.16 -4.86
CA GLY A 130 12.47 -9.82 -5.30
C GLY A 130 12.51 -10.15 -6.79
N GLY A 131 11.54 -10.95 -7.25
CA GLY A 131 11.47 -11.39 -8.64
C GLY A 131 10.03 -11.54 -9.11
N SER A 132 9.12 -10.71 -8.59
CA SER A 132 7.72 -10.67 -8.99
C SER A 132 7.34 -9.31 -9.57
N ASN A 133 6.08 -9.12 -9.98
CA ASN A 133 5.56 -7.87 -10.54
C ASN A 133 6.05 -6.60 -9.84
N SER A 134 5.95 -6.52 -8.50
CA SER A 134 6.40 -5.33 -7.76
C SER A 134 7.89 -5.05 -7.96
N ALA A 135 8.75 -6.07 -7.88
CA ALA A 135 10.19 -5.89 -8.06
C ALA A 135 10.54 -5.47 -9.49
N ALA A 136 9.88 -6.06 -10.49
CA ALA A 136 10.09 -5.70 -11.89
C ALA A 136 9.63 -4.26 -12.18
N LYS A 137 8.44 -3.87 -11.69
CA LYS A 137 7.91 -2.51 -11.85
C LYS A 137 8.75 -1.46 -11.13
N ASP A 138 9.17 -1.74 -9.90
CA ASP A 138 10.01 -0.84 -9.12
C ASP A 138 11.39 -0.68 -9.75
N ALA A 139 11.99 -1.77 -10.27
CA ALA A 139 13.24 -1.68 -11.01
C ALA A 139 13.11 -0.82 -12.27
N LEU A 140 12.02 -0.98 -13.04
CA LEU A 140 11.75 -0.15 -14.21
C LEU A 140 11.59 1.33 -13.84
N LEU A 141 10.89 1.63 -12.75
CA LEU A 141 10.73 2.99 -12.25
C LEU A 141 12.07 3.59 -11.81
N LEU A 142 12.90 2.82 -11.13
CA LEU A 142 14.20 3.27 -10.65
C LEU A 142 15.19 3.55 -11.79
N LEU A 143 15.00 3.00 -13.00
CA LEU A 143 15.85 3.30 -14.17
C LEU A 143 15.79 4.79 -14.56
N GLU A 144 14.75 5.52 -14.15
CA GLU A 144 14.67 6.96 -14.37
C GLU A 144 15.70 7.75 -13.53
N TYR A 145 16.24 7.16 -12.45
CA TYR A 145 17.08 7.86 -11.47
C TYR A 145 18.43 7.18 -11.23
N ALA A 146 18.45 5.86 -11.09
CA ALA A 146 19.63 5.10 -10.67
C ALA A 146 20.60 4.86 -11.84
N GLU A 147 21.90 4.85 -11.55
CA GLU A 147 22.95 4.59 -12.55
C GLU A 147 22.96 3.11 -12.97
N LYS A 148 22.77 2.22 -12.02
CA LYS A 148 22.78 0.76 -12.24
C LYS A 148 21.87 0.06 -11.24
N ILE A 149 21.12 -0.91 -11.73
CA ILE A 149 20.18 -1.69 -10.91
C ILE A 149 20.54 -3.17 -10.96
N TYR A 150 20.67 -3.78 -9.79
CA TYR A 150 20.76 -5.22 -9.63
C TYR A 150 19.44 -5.76 -9.10
N ILE A 151 18.85 -6.75 -9.78
CA ILE A 151 17.73 -7.50 -9.24
C ILE A 151 18.28 -8.74 -8.55
N ILE A 152 18.01 -8.86 -7.24
CA ILE A 152 18.40 -10.01 -6.44
C ILE A 152 17.14 -10.84 -6.15
N TYR A 153 17.10 -12.03 -6.74
CA TYR A 153 15.98 -12.95 -6.62
C TYR A 153 16.47 -14.34 -6.21
N ARG A 154 15.65 -15.02 -5.39
CA ARG A 154 15.96 -16.36 -4.86
C ARG A 154 15.66 -17.50 -5.84
N GLY A 155 15.05 -17.21 -6.98
CA GLY A 155 14.75 -18.17 -8.03
C GLY A 155 15.51 -17.84 -9.31
N GLU A 156 15.32 -18.67 -10.34
CA GLU A 156 16.09 -18.57 -11.58
C GLU A 156 15.47 -17.62 -12.61
N GLN A 157 14.14 -17.49 -12.62
CA GLN A 157 13.42 -16.65 -13.58
C GLN A 157 12.47 -15.69 -12.87
N ILE A 158 12.48 -14.42 -13.28
CA ILE A 158 11.52 -13.42 -12.80
C ILE A 158 10.11 -13.88 -13.19
N ARG A 159 9.19 -13.79 -12.23
CA ARG A 159 7.76 -14.12 -12.39
C ARG A 159 6.93 -12.84 -12.28
N PRO A 160 6.87 -12.01 -13.33
CA PRO A 160 5.97 -10.88 -13.36
C PRO A 160 4.52 -11.39 -13.26
#